data_AF-A0A523TYT4-F1
#
_entry.id   AF-A0A523TYT4-F1
#
_cell.length_a   1.000
_cell.length_b   1.000
_cell.length_c   1.000
_cell.angle_alpha   90.00
_cell.angle_beta   90.00
_cell.angle_gamma   90.00
#
_symmetry.space_group_name_H-M   'P 1'
#
loop_
_entity.id
_entity.type
_entity.pdbx_description
1 polymer ?
#
loop_
_entity_poly.entity_id
_entity_poly.type
_entity_poly.pdbx_seq_one_letter_code
_entity_poly.pdbx_strand_id
1 'polypeptide(L)'
;MKIKLTFSLLLLMSSSLALSMDCNRSWDERRDGEKLCIIGAVSAVVVGGTYLLYKLFTWEASNEKVLRRAQHLYDTLNDAYKGMDLMDKVETLSRYTEQDLATIAFHRDVTMLASVASDLRSLQNERNTLRFRVRRDAGKRDATIVEMRALMSDIKPLELKLKLLKQFWSEHASFFDLYHYIKTLADCYEDARTDVYEAELVRRAIMALSVNTNRTYPCLHFAETLKRDIDGLKCRMSNAHRYDVLYGKAERLCESLVGLLGTAASLPEYKEELRLQKQHQLEQERVDAMRQKAEAERMKAEAFAQQAAAEREKANAMHHQAWATMAKPAAPPTQVTVNLNSRDGVRDADRHEY
;
A
#
# COMPACT_ATOMS: atom_id res chain seq x y z
N MET A 1 -20.84 24.55 -7.50
CA MET A 1 -20.29 23.51 -6.59
C MET A 1 -19.89 24.08 -5.23
N LYS A 2 -19.17 25.22 -5.14
CA LYS A 2 -18.93 25.92 -3.85
C LYS A 2 -20.22 26.36 -3.14
N ILE A 3 -21.19 26.94 -3.86
CA ILE A 3 -22.50 27.28 -3.27
C ILE A 3 -23.22 26.04 -2.76
N LYS A 4 -23.19 24.92 -3.50
CA LYS A 4 -23.79 23.65 -3.04
C LYS A 4 -23.07 23.08 -1.82
N LEU A 5 -21.74 23.15 -1.75
CA LEU A 5 -20.97 22.64 -0.61
C LEU A 5 -21.14 23.53 0.63
N THR A 6 -21.13 24.87 0.47
CA THR A 6 -21.43 25.81 1.56
C THR A 6 -22.88 25.71 2.01
N PHE A 7 -23.82 25.47 1.09
CA PHE A 7 -25.22 25.27 1.42
C PHE A 7 -25.44 23.92 2.12
N SER A 8 -24.75 22.85 1.71
CA SER A 8 -24.75 21.55 2.40
C SER A 8 -24.08 21.63 3.78
N LEU A 9 -23.01 22.40 3.95
CA LEU A 9 -22.37 22.63 5.25
C LEU A 9 -23.23 23.51 6.16
N LEU A 10 -23.89 24.55 5.62
CA LEU A 10 -24.88 25.35 6.34
C LEU A 10 -26.09 24.51 6.72
N LEU A 11 -26.55 23.61 5.85
CA LEU A 11 -27.60 22.62 6.16
C LEU A 11 -27.16 21.65 7.25
N LEU A 12 -25.92 21.15 7.21
CA LEU A 12 -25.38 20.29 8.26
C LEU A 12 -25.29 21.05 9.59
N MET A 13 -24.77 22.27 9.59
CA MET A 13 -24.69 23.12 10.78
C MET A 13 -26.07 23.51 11.32
N SER A 14 -27.04 23.80 10.45
CA SER A 14 -28.43 24.10 10.84
C SER A 14 -29.16 22.87 11.33
N SER A 15 -28.87 21.69 10.77
CA SER A 15 -29.40 20.40 11.23
C SER A 15 -28.82 20.03 12.59
N SER A 16 -27.52 20.27 12.81
CA SER A 16 -26.87 20.10 14.12
C SER A 16 -27.41 21.10 15.15
N LEU A 17 -27.69 22.35 14.75
CA LEU A 17 -28.36 23.33 15.63
C LEU A 17 -29.81 22.93 15.94
N ALA A 18 -30.57 22.47 14.94
CA ALA A 18 -31.93 21.98 15.13
C ALA A 18 -31.97 20.73 16.03
N LEU A 19 -31.03 19.79 15.84
CA LEU A 19 -30.81 18.66 16.75
C LEU A 19 -30.45 19.11 18.16
N SER A 20 -29.65 20.17 18.32
CA SER A 20 -29.34 20.73 19.65
C SER A 20 -30.57 21.39 20.31
N MET A 21 -31.47 22.00 19.52
CA MET A 21 -32.69 22.63 20.02
C MET A 21 -33.80 21.62 20.34
N ASP A 22 -33.97 20.56 19.54
CA ASP A 22 -34.90 19.45 19.86
C ASP A 22 -34.39 18.56 21.01
N CYS A 23 -33.07 18.48 21.19
CA CYS A 23 -32.48 17.81 22.35
C CYS A 23 -32.85 18.51 23.67
N ASN A 24 -33.14 19.82 23.68
CA ASN A 24 -33.39 20.55 24.92
C ASN A 24 -34.67 20.11 25.66
N ARG A 25 -35.63 19.46 24.97
CA ARG A 25 -36.85 18.91 25.58
C ARG A 25 -36.72 17.46 26.06
N SER A 26 -35.70 16.73 25.59
CA SER A 26 -35.42 15.32 25.95
C SER A 26 -34.07 15.13 26.63
N TRP A 27 -33.38 16.24 26.97
CA TRP A 27 -32.03 16.22 27.51
C TRP A 27 -32.00 15.66 28.92
N ASP A 28 -32.94 16.06 29.77
CA ASP A 28 -32.95 15.66 31.17
C ASP A 28 -33.24 14.16 31.38
N GLU A 29 -33.88 13.50 30.40
CA GLU A 29 -34.23 12.07 30.47
C GLU A 29 -33.10 11.12 30.01
N ARG A 30 -32.03 11.64 29.40
CA ARG A 30 -30.92 10.80 28.89
C ARG A 30 -29.85 10.54 29.94
N ARG A 31 -29.28 9.33 29.95
CA ARG A 31 -28.15 8.95 30.83
C ARG A 31 -26.90 9.76 30.48
N ASP A 32 -26.09 10.07 31.49
CA ASP A 32 -24.91 10.95 31.35
C ASP A 32 -23.89 10.49 30.29
N GLY A 33 -23.74 9.18 30.08
CA GLY A 33 -22.87 8.62 29.04
C GLY A 33 -23.34 8.93 27.62
N GLU A 34 -24.65 9.01 27.37
CA GLU A 34 -25.21 9.34 26.05
C GLU A 34 -25.08 10.84 25.75
N LYS A 35 -25.23 11.69 26.79
CA LYS A 35 -25.00 13.14 26.69
C LYS A 35 -23.55 13.44 26.28
N LEU A 36 -22.58 12.75 26.88
CA LEU A 36 -21.15 12.88 26.55
C LEU A 36 -20.84 12.48 25.11
N CYS A 37 -21.44 11.39 24.60
CA CYS A 37 -21.28 10.99 23.19
C CYS A 37 -21.84 12.01 22.21
N ILE A 38 -23.01 12.60 22.50
CA ILE A 38 -23.63 13.61 21.64
C ILE A 38 -22.81 14.90 21.63
N ILE A 39 -22.36 15.37 22.80
CA ILE A 39 -21.48 16.55 22.90
C ILE A 39 -20.16 16.29 22.16
N GLY A 40 -19.58 15.10 22.30
CA GLY A 40 -18.37 14.69 21.59
C GLY A 40 -18.55 14.68 20.08
N ALA A 41 -19.66 14.15 19.58
CA ALA A 41 -19.96 14.11 18.15
C ALA A 41 -20.19 15.51 17.56
N VAL A 42 -20.96 16.37 18.25
CA VAL A 42 -21.20 17.76 17.81
C VAL A 42 -19.89 18.55 17.81
N SER A 43 -19.07 18.40 18.86
CA SER A 43 -17.76 19.06 18.95
C SER A 43 -16.81 18.59 17.85
N ALA A 44 -16.79 17.30 17.53
CA ALA A 44 -15.97 16.75 16.45
C ALA A 44 -16.42 17.27 15.07
N VAL A 45 -17.72 17.42 14.83
CA VAL A 45 -18.26 17.98 13.58
C VAL A 45 -17.96 19.48 13.47
N VAL A 46 -18.11 20.24 14.55
CA VAL A 46 -17.82 21.68 14.57
C VAL A 46 -16.33 21.93 14.44
N VAL A 47 -15.47 21.25 15.20
CA VAL A 47 -14.00 21.41 15.14
C VAL A 47 -13.47 20.87 13.80
N GLY A 48 -13.93 19.70 13.35
CA GLY A 48 -13.56 19.16 12.05
C GLY A 48 -13.99 20.05 10.89
N GLY A 49 -15.22 20.57 10.93
CA GLY A 49 -15.75 21.49 9.92
C GLY A 49 -15.06 22.85 9.92
N THR A 50 -14.81 23.44 11.10
CA THR A 50 -14.07 24.69 11.23
C THR A 50 -12.60 24.56 10.87
N TYR A 51 -11.95 23.43 11.15
CA TYR A 51 -10.60 23.12 10.68
C TYR A 51 -10.55 22.97 9.16
N LEU A 52 -11.55 22.32 8.55
CA LEU A 52 -11.64 22.18 7.09
C LEU A 52 -11.89 23.54 6.42
N LEU A 53 -12.76 24.38 7.00
CA LEU A 53 -12.99 25.76 6.58
C LEU A 53 -11.74 26.61 6.77
N TYR A 54 -11.08 26.54 7.93
CA TYR A 54 -9.83 27.22 8.20
C TYR A 54 -8.77 26.82 7.18
N LYS A 55 -8.58 25.53 6.91
CA LYS A 55 -7.66 25.03 5.88
C LYS A 55 -8.07 25.46 4.47
N LEU A 56 -9.37 25.59 4.19
CA LEU A 56 -9.87 26.15 2.93
C LEU A 56 -9.60 27.66 2.78
N PHE A 57 -9.56 28.40 3.89
CA PHE A 57 -9.37 29.85 3.92
C PHE A 57 -7.92 30.31 4.10
N THR A 58 -7.08 29.58 4.85
CA THR A 58 -5.69 29.96 5.17
C THR A 58 -4.65 29.35 4.25
N TRP A 59 -5.01 28.36 3.45
CA TRP A 59 -4.12 27.68 2.49
C TRP A 59 -4.27 28.21 1.06
N GLU A 60 -4.84 29.39 0.87
CA GLU A 60 -4.88 30.02 -0.44
C GLU A 60 -3.52 30.61 -0.78
N ALA A 61 -2.66 29.80 -1.41
CA ALA A 61 -1.54 30.32 -2.19
C ALA A 61 -2.02 31.51 -3.04
N SER A 62 -1.23 32.59 -3.07
CA SER A 62 -1.54 33.78 -3.86
C SER A 62 -1.76 33.39 -5.33
N ASN A 63 -2.58 34.16 -6.06
CA ASN A 63 -2.82 33.92 -7.48
C ASN A 63 -1.48 33.83 -8.25
N GLU A 64 -0.52 34.66 -7.89
CA GLU A 64 0.83 34.64 -8.43
C GLU A 64 1.58 33.32 -8.16
N LYS A 65 1.50 32.76 -6.94
CA LYS A 65 2.15 31.49 -6.61
C LYS A 65 1.52 30.31 -7.36
N VAL A 66 0.19 30.35 -7.55
CA VAL A 66 -0.53 29.34 -8.36
C VAL A 66 -0.12 29.44 -9.83
N LEU A 67 -0.05 30.67 -10.37
CA LEU A 67 0.37 30.91 -11.75
C LEU A 67 1.82 30.42 -11.98
N ARG A 68 2.78 30.83 -11.13
CA ARG A 68 4.18 30.40 -11.27
C ARG A 68 4.34 28.88 -11.19
N ARG A 69 3.61 28.22 -10.29
CA ARG A 69 3.65 26.74 -10.16
C ARG A 69 3.12 26.06 -11.43
N ALA A 70 2.00 26.53 -11.96
CA ALA A 70 1.42 25.98 -13.18
C ALA A 70 2.31 26.25 -14.41
N GLN A 71 2.89 27.44 -14.49
CA GLN A 71 3.84 27.82 -15.54
C GLN A 71 5.08 26.93 -15.51
N HIS A 72 5.71 26.79 -14.33
CA HIS A 72 6.86 25.92 -14.16
C HIS A 72 6.56 24.47 -14.56
N LEU A 73 5.41 23.93 -14.16
CA LEU A 73 5.01 22.58 -14.56
C LEU A 73 4.82 22.49 -16.08
N TYR A 74 4.13 23.46 -16.68
CA TYR A 74 3.93 23.50 -18.13
C TYR A 74 5.27 23.55 -18.87
N ASP A 75 6.18 24.45 -18.49
CA ASP A 75 7.48 24.61 -19.13
C ASP A 75 8.32 23.32 -18.97
N THR A 76 8.37 22.75 -17.76
CA THR A 76 9.10 21.49 -17.50
C THR A 76 8.58 20.35 -18.38
N LEU A 77 7.26 20.18 -18.47
CA LEU A 77 6.67 19.12 -19.29
C LEU A 77 6.84 19.43 -20.78
N ASN A 78 6.63 20.67 -21.18
CA ASN A 78 6.79 21.07 -22.57
C ASN A 78 8.24 20.83 -23.03
N ASP A 79 9.23 21.20 -22.25
CA ASP A 79 10.64 20.96 -22.56
C ASP A 79 10.98 19.46 -22.58
N ALA A 80 10.45 18.69 -21.62
CA ALA A 80 10.65 17.24 -21.57
C ALA A 80 10.09 16.52 -22.81
N TYR A 81 8.92 16.94 -23.29
CA TYR A 81 8.22 16.30 -24.41
C TYR A 81 8.49 16.93 -25.78
N LYS A 82 9.07 18.14 -25.84
CA LYS A 82 9.39 18.84 -27.10
C LYS A 82 10.50 18.16 -27.90
N GLY A 83 11.41 17.46 -27.22
CA GLY A 83 12.49 16.69 -27.86
C GLY A 83 12.11 15.25 -28.22
N MET A 84 10.85 14.86 -28.02
CA MET A 84 10.39 13.49 -28.20
C MET A 84 9.91 13.30 -29.65
N ASP A 85 10.58 12.46 -30.43
CA ASP A 85 10.24 12.24 -31.85
C ASP A 85 8.81 11.71 -32.03
N LEU A 86 8.33 10.92 -31.05
CA LEU A 86 6.95 10.45 -31.02
C LEU A 86 5.93 11.58 -30.86
N MET A 87 6.27 12.68 -30.18
CA MET A 87 5.35 13.82 -29.97
C MET A 87 5.02 14.56 -31.26
N ASP A 88 5.95 14.58 -32.20
CA ASP A 88 5.75 15.19 -33.53
C ASP A 88 4.92 14.30 -34.45
N LYS A 89 4.91 12.99 -34.19
CA LYS A 89 4.16 11.99 -34.96
C LYS A 89 2.88 11.52 -34.29
N VAL A 90 2.44 12.20 -33.21
CA VAL A 90 1.30 11.80 -32.37
C VAL A 90 0.02 11.51 -33.17
N GLU A 91 -0.25 12.28 -34.22
CA GLU A 91 -1.45 12.16 -35.05
C GLU A 91 -1.47 10.89 -35.92
N THR A 92 -0.30 10.28 -36.13
CA THR A 92 -0.13 9.05 -36.92
C THR A 92 -0.01 7.78 -36.05
N LEU A 93 -0.07 7.91 -34.72
CA LEU A 93 0.15 6.81 -33.78
C LEU A 93 -0.82 5.63 -33.94
N SER A 94 -2.04 5.89 -34.40
CA SER A 94 -3.06 4.86 -34.62
C SER A 94 -2.78 3.94 -35.82
N ARG A 95 -1.75 4.22 -36.62
CA ARG A 95 -1.40 3.46 -37.83
C ARG A 95 -0.12 2.63 -37.70
N TYR A 96 0.48 2.59 -36.51
CA TYR A 96 1.74 1.89 -36.32
C TYR A 96 1.56 0.40 -36.47
N THR A 97 2.35 -0.19 -37.37
CA THR A 97 2.44 -1.64 -37.53
C THR A 97 3.34 -2.23 -36.44
N GLU A 98 3.30 -3.56 -36.26
CA GLU A 98 4.22 -4.24 -35.32
C GLU A 98 5.70 -3.96 -35.61
N GLN A 99 6.06 -3.75 -36.89
CA GLN A 99 7.41 -3.42 -37.29
C GLN A 99 7.80 -2.02 -36.82
N ASP A 100 6.89 -1.05 -36.94
CA ASP A 100 7.11 0.31 -36.44
C ASP A 100 7.21 0.33 -34.91
N LEU A 101 6.35 -0.43 -34.21
CA LEU A 101 6.43 -0.59 -32.75
C LEU A 101 7.78 -1.19 -32.31
N ALA A 102 8.31 -2.17 -33.05
CA ALA A 102 9.62 -2.74 -32.77
C ALA A 102 10.75 -1.71 -32.94
N THR A 103 10.66 -0.79 -33.90
CA THR A 103 11.64 0.31 -34.03
C THR A 103 11.55 1.30 -32.87
N ILE A 104 10.33 1.59 -32.39
CA ILE A 104 10.11 2.45 -31.23
C ILE A 104 10.59 1.79 -29.94
N ALA A 105 10.52 0.46 -29.81
CA ALA A 105 10.85 -0.24 -28.57
C ALA A 105 12.27 0.03 -28.05
N PHE A 106 13.19 0.44 -28.93
CA PHE A 106 14.57 0.82 -28.57
C PHE A 106 14.79 2.33 -28.43
N HIS A 107 13.76 3.13 -28.69
CA HIS A 107 13.86 4.56 -28.55
C HIS A 107 13.98 4.95 -27.08
N ARG A 108 14.81 5.96 -26.81
CA ARG A 108 14.98 6.55 -25.47
C ARG A 108 13.64 6.97 -24.84
N ASP A 109 12.68 7.29 -25.70
CA ASP A 109 11.39 7.89 -25.36
C ASP A 109 10.42 6.89 -24.72
N VAL A 110 10.64 5.59 -24.85
CA VAL A 110 9.77 4.55 -24.27
C VAL A 110 9.68 4.67 -22.75
N THR A 111 10.80 5.04 -22.11
CA THR A 111 10.82 5.26 -20.66
C THR A 111 9.98 6.48 -20.25
N MET A 112 9.90 7.49 -21.10
CA MET A 112 9.06 8.67 -20.89
C MET A 112 7.57 8.38 -21.14
N LEU A 113 7.23 7.47 -22.06
CA LEU A 113 5.83 7.05 -22.28
C LEU A 113 5.17 6.50 -21.01
N ALA A 114 5.93 5.80 -20.16
CA ALA A 114 5.43 5.30 -18.90
C ALA A 114 5.05 6.41 -17.91
N SER A 115 5.69 7.59 -17.97
CA SER A 115 5.39 8.73 -17.08
C SER A 115 4.24 9.61 -17.58
N VAL A 116 3.90 9.56 -18.88
CA VAL A 116 2.85 10.38 -19.52
C VAL A 116 1.53 10.38 -18.74
N ALA A 117 1.12 9.23 -18.20
CA ALA A 117 -0.14 9.13 -17.45
C ALA A 117 -0.13 9.94 -16.13
N SER A 118 1.02 9.99 -15.46
CA SER A 118 1.24 10.79 -14.25
C SER A 118 1.35 12.27 -14.59
N ASP A 119 2.11 12.60 -15.64
CA ASP A 119 2.37 13.97 -16.09
C ASP A 119 1.08 14.64 -16.57
N LEU A 120 0.27 13.92 -17.35
CA LEU A 120 -1.05 14.36 -17.78
C LEU A 120 -1.97 14.65 -16.59
N ARG A 121 -1.93 13.82 -15.55
CA ARG A 121 -2.75 14.01 -14.34
C ARG A 121 -2.32 15.27 -13.60
N SER A 122 -1.02 15.48 -13.44
CA SER A 122 -0.45 16.68 -12.82
C SER A 122 -0.84 17.95 -13.59
N LEU A 123 -0.70 17.94 -14.91
CA LEU A 123 -1.08 19.06 -15.78
C LEU A 123 -2.59 19.36 -15.71
N GLN A 124 -3.45 18.33 -15.70
CA GLN A 124 -4.89 18.48 -15.56
C GLN A 124 -5.28 19.06 -14.20
N ASN A 125 -4.60 18.66 -13.12
CA ASN A 125 -4.84 19.19 -11.78
C ASN A 125 -4.50 20.68 -11.69
N GLU A 126 -3.37 21.11 -12.25
CA GLU A 126 -3.00 22.53 -12.28
C GLU A 126 -3.95 23.34 -13.17
N ARG A 127 -4.32 22.84 -14.36
CA ARG A 127 -5.33 23.50 -15.21
C ARG A 127 -6.68 23.64 -14.51
N ASN A 128 -7.12 22.62 -13.77
CA ASN A 128 -8.36 22.67 -12.99
C ASN A 128 -8.29 23.71 -11.87
N THR A 129 -7.11 23.83 -11.23
CA THR A 129 -6.83 24.85 -10.22
C THR A 129 -6.89 26.25 -10.80
N LEU A 130 -6.24 26.48 -11.96
CA LEU A 130 -6.33 27.75 -12.70
C LEU A 130 -7.77 28.07 -13.10
N ARG A 131 -8.51 27.09 -13.67
CA ARG A 131 -9.92 27.25 -14.06
C ARG A 131 -10.79 27.65 -12.88
N PHE A 132 -10.53 27.05 -11.73
CA PHE A 132 -11.25 27.37 -10.50
C PHE A 132 -10.96 28.81 -10.06
N ARG A 133 -9.70 29.25 -10.06
CA ARG A 133 -9.27 30.62 -9.69
C ARG A 133 -9.83 31.68 -10.65
N VAL A 134 -9.70 31.46 -11.95
CA VAL A 134 -10.26 32.35 -12.99
C VAL A 134 -11.76 32.52 -12.85
N ARG A 135 -12.50 31.45 -12.51
CA ARG A 135 -13.95 31.54 -12.27
C ARG A 135 -14.30 32.31 -11.00
N ARG A 136 -13.56 32.06 -9.91
CA ARG A 136 -13.76 32.73 -8.63
C ARG A 136 -13.51 34.24 -8.73
N ASP A 137 -12.47 34.62 -9.46
CA ASP A 137 -12.01 36.01 -9.56
C ASP A 137 -12.40 36.67 -10.90
N ALA A 138 -13.38 36.12 -11.63
CA ALA A 138 -13.76 36.56 -12.97
C ALA A 138 -14.19 38.04 -13.08
N GLY A 139 -14.70 38.61 -11.98
CA GLY A 139 -15.11 40.02 -11.89
C GLY A 139 -13.99 40.99 -11.53
N LYS A 140 -12.78 40.51 -11.20
CA LYS A 140 -11.64 41.35 -10.87
C LYS A 140 -10.84 41.64 -12.15
N ARG A 141 -10.54 42.91 -12.42
CA ARG A 141 -9.61 43.33 -13.49
C ARG A 141 -8.17 43.17 -13.02
N ASP A 142 -7.79 41.92 -12.74
CA ASP A 142 -6.45 41.55 -12.27
C ASP A 142 -5.65 40.98 -13.46
N ALA A 143 -4.46 41.54 -13.69
CA ALA A 143 -3.54 41.10 -14.75
C ALA A 143 -3.19 39.61 -14.60
N THR A 144 -3.04 39.12 -13.37
CA THR A 144 -2.73 37.70 -13.12
C THR A 144 -3.85 36.77 -13.58
N ILE A 145 -5.11 37.20 -13.53
CA ILE A 145 -6.24 36.40 -14.02
C ILE A 145 -6.25 36.33 -15.55
N VAL A 146 -5.78 37.37 -16.24
CA VAL A 146 -5.59 37.35 -17.69
C VAL A 146 -4.48 36.38 -18.06
N GLU A 147 -3.34 36.44 -17.37
CA GLU A 147 -2.22 35.51 -17.57
C GLU A 147 -2.61 34.05 -17.29
N MET A 148 -3.38 33.78 -16.22
CA MET A 148 -3.91 32.45 -15.96
C MET A 148 -4.80 31.93 -17.09
N ARG A 149 -5.60 32.80 -17.74
CA ARG A 149 -6.41 32.40 -18.90
C ARG A 149 -5.54 32.09 -20.12
N ALA A 150 -4.50 32.86 -20.36
CA ALA A 150 -3.54 32.62 -21.42
C ALA A 150 -2.84 31.27 -21.22
N LEU A 151 -2.27 31.03 -20.04
CA LEU A 151 -1.62 29.76 -19.70
C LEU A 151 -2.58 28.57 -19.80
N MET A 152 -3.84 28.72 -19.36
CA MET A 152 -4.85 27.68 -19.56
C MET A 152 -5.13 27.35 -21.03
N SER A 153 -4.98 28.32 -21.93
CA SER A 153 -5.09 28.12 -23.37
C SER A 153 -3.87 27.36 -23.90
N ASP A 154 -2.68 27.72 -23.44
CA ASP A 154 -1.41 27.12 -23.88
C ASP A 154 -1.25 25.67 -23.38
N ILE A 155 -1.78 25.35 -22.20
CA ILE A 155 -1.81 23.98 -21.66
C ILE A 155 -2.66 23.03 -22.53
N LYS A 156 -3.71 23.52 -23.20
CA LYS A 156 -4.67 22.65 -23.91
C LYS A 156 -4.06 21.83 -25.05
N PRO A 157 -3.27 22.40 -25.98
CA PRO A 157 -2.58 21.63 -27.01
C PRO A 157 -1.69 20.53 -26.43
N LEU A 158 -0.88 20.84 -25.41
CA LEU A 158 -0.01 19.86 -24.77
C LEU A 158 -0.82 18.73 -24.11
N GLU A 159 -1.90 19.06 -23.41
CA GLU A 159 -2.80 18.07 -22.82
C GLU A 159 -3.42 17.15 -23.87
N LEU A 160 -3.79 17.67 -25.05
CA LEU A 160 -4.33 16.86 -26.14
C LEU A 160 -3.29 15.86 -26.65
N LYS A 161 -2.06 16.33 -26.90
CA LYS A 161 -0.96 15.45 -27.34
C LYS A 161 -0.64 14.38 -26.31
N LEU A 162 -0.53 14.75 -25.02
CA LEU A 162 -0.28 13.80 -23.94
C LEU A 162 -1.42 12.79 -23.76
N LYS A 163 -2.68 13.16 -24.03
CA LYS A 163 -3.80 12.20 -24.06
C LYS A 163 -3.65 11.16 -25.15
N LEU A 164 -3.29 11.59 -26.35
CA LEU A 164 -3.08 10.69 -27.49
C LEU A 164 -1.89 9.75 -27.23
N LEU A 165 -0.78 10.27 -26.70
CA LEU A 165 0.33 9.43 -26.25
C LEU A 165 -0.07 8.44 -25.16
N LYS A 166 -0.85 8.88 -24.17
CA LYS A 166 -1.35 7.99 -23.12
C LYS A 166 -2.20 6.87 -23.72
N GLN A 167 -3.08 7.20 -24.66
CA GLN A 167 -3.92 6.22 -25.32
C GLN A 167 -3.08 5.20 -26.08
N PHE A 168 -2.15 5.68 -26.91
CA PHE A 168 -1.18 4.84 -27.61
C PHE A 168 -0.42 3.92 -26.64
N TRP A 169 0.13 4.47 -25.55
CA TRP A 169 0.81 3.67 -24.53
C TRP A 169 -0.12 2.61 -23.93
N SER A 170 -1.37 2.96 -23.60
CA SER A 170 -2.31 1.98 -23.03
C SER A 170 -2.69 0.86 -23.99
N GLU A 171 -2.69 1.12 -25.29
CA GLU A 171 -2.98 0.13 -26.33
C GLU A 171 -1.78 -0.80 -26.60
N HIS A 172 -0.56 -0.27 -26.48
CA HIS A 172 0.67 -0.97 -26.87
C HIS A 172 1.61 -1.32 -25.70
N ALA A 173 1.29 -1.00 -24.45
CA ALA A 173 2.14 -1.29 -23.30
C ALA A 173 2.52 -2.76 -23.19
N SER A 174 1.59 -3.68 -23.48
CA SER A 174 1.87 -5.12 -23.46
C SER A 174 2.82 -5.57 -24.57
N PHE A 175 2.83 -4.89 -25.72
CA PHE A 175 3.83 -5.11 -26.76
C PHE A 175 5.22 -4.75 -26.24
N PHE A 176 5.39 -3.54 -25.70
CA PHE A 176 6.69 -3.06 -25.23
C PHE A 176 7.24 -3.90 -24.08
N ASP A 177 6.38 -4.27 -23.11
CA ASP A 177 6.77 -5.15 -22.00
C ASP A 177 7.21 -6.53 -22.50
N LEU A 178 6.43 -7.17 -23.36
CA LEU A 178 6.81 -8.47 -23.93
C LEU A 178 8.08 -8.37 -24.77
N TYR A 179 8.20 -7.35 -25.62
CA TYR A 179 9.35 -7.15 -26.49
C TYR A 179 10.65 -6.96 -25.71
N HIS A 180 10.62 -6.09 -24.70
CA HIS A 180 11.77 -5.88 -23.82
C HIS A 180 12.13 -7.18 -23.08
N TYR A 181 11.12 -7.90 -22.57
CA TYR A 181 11.35 -9.14 -21.85
C TYR A 181 11.97 -10.22 -22.74
N ILE A 182 11.48 -10.39 -23.98
CA ILE A 182 12.07 -11.29 -24.98
C ILE A 182 13.54 -10.95 -25.21
N LYS A 183 13.87 -9.67 -25.38
CA LYS A 183 15.26 -9.26 -25.58
C LYS A 183 16.13 -9.56 -24.36
N THR A 184 15.68 -9.21 -23.16
CA THR A 184 16.41 -9.50 -21.93
C THR A 184 16.69 -11.00 -21.80
N LEU A 185 15.69 -11.85 -22.06
CA LEU A 185 15.87 -13.30 -22.03
C LEU A 185 16.78 -13.80 -23.16
N ALA A 186 16.67 -13.23 -24.36
CA ALA A 186 17.54 -13.59 -25.47
C ALA A 186 19.01 -13.30 -25.15
N ASP A 187 19.29 -12.13 -24.59
CA ASP A 187 20.64 -11.71 -24.18
C ASP A 187 21.14 -12.54 -22.99
N CYS A 188 20.29 -12.84 -22.00
CA CYS A 188 20.67 -13.64 -20.82
C CYS A 188 21.03 -15.09 -21.13
N TYR A 189 20.40 -15.67 -22.16
CA TYR A 189 20.56 -17.08 -22.52
C TYR A 189 21.23 -17.28 -23.88
N GLU A 190 21.84 -16.23 -24.46
CA GLU A 190 22.45 -16.27 -25.79
C GLU A 190 23.46 -17.42 -25.93
N ASP A 191 24.38 -17.53 -24.97
CA ASP A 191 25.43 -18.57 -24.95
C ASP A 191 24.89 -19.99 -24.76
N ALA A 192 23.69 -20.14 -24.18
CA ALA A 192 23.06 -21.42 -23.90
C ALA A 192 22.07 -21.86 -24.99
N ARG A 193 21.67 -20.94 -25.88
CA ARG A 193 20.72 -21.16 -26.96
C ARG A 193 21.45 -21.52 -28.24
N THR A 194 21.79 -22.80 -28.38
CA THR A 194 22.17 -23.41 -29.65
C THR A 194 21.07 -24.38 -30.09
N ASP A 195 20.87 -24.56 -31.40
CA ASP A 195 19.84 -25.47 -31.95
C ASP A 195 20.04 -26.93 -31.51
N VAL A 196 21.22 -27.25 -30.99
CA VAL A 196 21.60 -28.53 -30.41
C VAL A 196 21.89 -28.26 -28.93
N TYR A 197 20.95 -28.56 -28.03
CA TYR A 197 21.10 -28.38 -26.58
C TYR A 197 22.20 -29.29 -26.01
N GLU A 198 23.47 -28.96 -26.27
CA GLU A 198 24.60 -29.72 -25.79
C GLU A 198 24.79 -29.50 -24.30
N ALA A 199 24.79 -30.60 -23.54
CA ALA A 199 24.93 -30.58 -22.08
C ALA A 199 26.15 -29.77 -21.61
N GLU A 200 27.25 -29.77 -22.38
CA GLU A 200 28.47 -29.06 -22.04
C GLU A 200 28.35 -27.53 -22.21
N LEU A 201 27.61 -27.07 -23.22
CA LEU A 201 27.31 -25.64 -23.38
C LEU A 201 26.40 -25.14 -22.25
N VAL A 202 25.39 -25.94 -21.89
CA VAL A 202 24.52 -25.65 -20.75
C VAL A 202 25.31 -25.58 -19.45
N ARG A 203 26.25 -26.51 -19.22
CA ARG A 203 27.15 -26.46 -18.06
C ARG A 203 28.00 -25.20 -18.03
N ARG A 204 28.59 -24.80 -19.17
CA ARG A 204 29.37 -23.55 -19.25
C ARG A 204 28.52 -22.33 -18.94
N ALA A 205 27.29 -22.26 -19.44
CA ALA A 205 26.37 -21.18 -19.13
C ALA A 205 26.01 -21.13 -17.63
N ILE A 206 25.72 -22.28 -17.02
CA ILE A 206 25.48 -22.39 -15.57
C ILE A 206 26.71 -21.88 -14.79
N MET A 207 27.91 -22.27 -15.19
CA MET A 207 29.15 -21.84 -14.54
C MET A 207 29.42 -20.35 -14.72
N ALA A 208 29.23 -19.79 -15.91
CA ALA A 208 29.38 -18.36 -16.16
C ALA A 208 28.44 -17.52 -15.30
N LEU A 209 27.19 -17.99 -15.11
CA LEU A 209 26.20 -17.33 -14.26
C LEU A 209 26.47 -17.54 -12.75
N SER A 210 27.11 -18.63 -12.36
CA SER A 210 27.41 -18.96 -10.96
C SER A 210 28.67 -18.29 -10.42
N VAL A 211 29.70 -18.07 -11.24
CA VAL A 211 30.97 -17.41 -10.86
C VAL A 211 30.72 -16.04 -10.22
N ASN A 212 29.69 -15.32 -10.66
CA ASN A 212 29.38 -14.00 -10.14
C ASN A 212 28.54 -13.98 -8.84
N THR A 213 28.07 -15.14 -8.35
CA THR A 213 27.03 -15.16 -7.30
C THR A 213 27.30 -16.02 -6.06
N ASN A 214 28.44 -16.73 -5.95
CA ASN A 214 28.80 -17.56 -4.77
C ASN A 214 27.62 -18.42 -4.25
N ARG A 215 26.89 -19.08 -5.16
CA ARG A 215 25.67 -19.83 -4.82
C ARG A 215 25.98 -21.27 -4.43
N THR A 216 25.36 -21.74 -3.35
CA THR A 216 25.54 -23.09 -2.79
C THR A 216 24.99 -24.21 -3.69
N TYR A 217 24.13 -23.89 -4.67
CA TYR A 217 23.52 -24.84 -5.63
C TYR A 217 23.33 -24.17 -7.01
N PRO A 218 24.39 -24.08 -7.83
CA PRO A 218 24.35 -23.32 -9.08
C PRO A 218 23.42 -23.90 -10.14
N CYS A 219 23.39 -25.23 -10.31
CA CYS A 219 22.54 -25.87 -11.32
C CYS A 219 21.06 -25.76 -10.96
N LEU A 220 20.73 -25.97 -9.68
CA LEU A 220 19.36 -25.86 -9.19
C LEU A 220 18.84 -24.42 -9.32
N HIS A 221 19.64 -23.44 -8.90
CA HIS A 221 19.26 -22.05 -9.00
C HIS A 221 19.07 -21.58 -10.45
N PHE A 222 19.92 -22.06 -11.36
CA PHE A 222 19.76 -21.79 -12.79
C PHE A 222 18.42 -22.34 -13.30
N ALA A 223 18.09 -23.59 -13.00
CA ALA A 223 16.82 -24.21 -13.41
C ALA A 223 15.60 -23.49 -12.81
N GLU A 224 15.65 -23.06 -11.55
CA GLU A 224 14.60 -22.27 -10.92
C GLU A 224 14.43 -20.88 -11.56
N THR A 225 15.54 -20.23 -11.90
CA THR A 225 15.53 -18.93 -12.59
C THR A 225 14.92 -19.07 -13.98
N LEU A 226 15.37 -20.08 -14.74
CA LEU A 226 14.86 -20.38 -16.06
C LEU A 226 13.36 -20.72 -16.03
N LYS A 227 12.90 -21.48 -15.04
CA LYS A 227 11.47 -21.75 -14.83
C LYS A 227 10.69 -20.47 -14.57
N ARG A 228 11.18 -19.59 -13.69
CA ARG A 228 10.56 -18.29 -13.40
C ARG A 228 10.47 -17.44 -14.67
N ASP A 229 11.51 -17.47 -15.49
CA ASP A 229 11.56 -16.71 -16.74
C ASP A 229 10.58 -17.25 -17.79
N ILE A 230 10.46 -18.57 -17.90
CA ILE A 230 9.45 -19.23 -18.76
C ILE A 230 8.04 -18.84 -18.31
N ASP A 231 7.74 -18.93 -17.01
CA ASP A 231 6.43 -18.58 -16.47
C ASP A 231 6.14 -17.08 -16.66
N GLY A 232 7.16 -16.23 -16.48
CA GLY A 232 7.10 -14.79 -16.73
C GLY A 232 6.85 -14.46 -18.20
N LEU A 233 7.41 -15.23 -19.13
CA LEU A 233 7.23 -15.06 -20.57
C LEU A 233 5.80 -15.46 -20.97
N LYS A 234 5.32 -16.62 -20.52
CA LYS A 234 3.95 -17.09 -20.76
C LYS A 234 2.89 -16.09 -20.27
N CYS A 235 3.09 -15.53 -19.08
CA CYS A 235 2.19 -14.52 -18.52
C CYS A 235 2.13 -13.24 -19.38
N ARG A 236 3.26 -12.79 -19.93
CA ARG A 236 3.29 -11.62 -20.82
C ARG A 236 2.71 -11.93 -22.19
N MET A 237 2.94 -13.13 -22.71
CA MET A 237 2.34 -13.60 -23.97
C MET A 237 0.81 -13.56 -23.93
N SER A 238 0.17 -13.97 -22.82
CA SER A 238 -1.30 -13.89 -22.70
C SER A 238 -1.84 -12.46 -22.80
N ASN A 239 -1.05 -11.47 -22.35
CA ASN A 239 -1.43 -10.05 -22.37
C ASN A 239 -1.16 -9.37 -23.73
N ALA A 240 -0.39 -10.00 -24.61
CA ALA A 240 0.06 -9.46 -25.90
C ALA A 240 -0.42 -10.27 -27.12
N HIS A 241 -1.46 -11.09 -26.97
CA HIS A 241 -2.02 -11.96 -28.01
C HIS A 241 -2.51 -11.24 -29.28
N ARG A 242 -2.54 -9.90 -29.29
CA ARG A 242 -2.92 -9.08 -30.46
C ARG A 242 -1.76 -8.85 -31.45
N TYR A 243 -0.55 -9.29 -31.09
CA TYR A 243 0.67 -9.04 -31.87
C TYR A 243 1.26 -10.37 -32.35
N ASP A 244 0.81 -10.86 -33.49
CA ASP A 244 1.08 -12.23 -33.96
C ASP A 244 2.57 -12.47 -34.23
N VAL A 245 3.28 -11.48 -34.79
CA VAL A 245 4.71 -11.63 -35.10
C VAL A 245 5.54 -11.65 -33.82
N LEU A 246 5.21 -10.78 -32.86
CA LEU A 246 5.86 -10.77 -31.55
C LEU A 246 5.55 -12.05 -30.77
N TYR A 247 4.29 -12.50 -30.79
CA TYR A 247 3.86 -13.72 -30.14
C TYR A 247 4.61 -14.93 -30.68
N GLY A 248 4.72 -15.09 -32.01
CA GLY A 248 5.48 -16.19 -32.62
C GLY A 248 6.99 -16.13 -32.36
N LYS A 249 7.56 -14.96 -32.05
CA LYS A 249 8.94 -14.85 -31.52
C LYS A 249 9.02 -15.30 -30.07
N ALA A 250 8.06 -14.88 -29.24
CA ALA A 250 7.98 -15.26 -27.84
C ALA A 250 7.79 -16.78 -27.65
N GLU A 251 6.94 -17.39 -28.48
CA GLU A 251 6.66 -18.82 -28.47
C GLU A 251 7.91 -19.65 -28.78
N ARG A 252 8.61 -19.34 -29.87
CA ARG A 252 9.88 -20.00 -30.21
C ARG A 252 10.94 -19.83 -29.13
N LEU A 253 11.01 -18.65 -28.51
CA LEU A 253 11.90 -18.44 -27.37
C LEU A 253 11.48 -19.31 -26.18
N CYS A 254 10.18 -19.36 -25.86
CA CYS A 254 9.66 -20.17 -24.78
C CYS A 254 9.96 -21.66 -24.99
N GLU A 255 9.74 -22.19 -26.19
CA GLU A 255 10.11 -23.56 -26.57
C GLU A 255 11.60 -23.80 -26.37
N SER A 256 12.42 -22.81 -26.76
CA SER A 256 13.88 -22.92 -26.60
C SER A 256 14.30 -22.99 -25.12
N LEU A 257 13.70 -22.14 -24.29
CA LEU A 257 13.97 -22.12 -22.85
C LEU A 257 13.46 -23.40 -22.16
N VAL A 258 12.35 -23.97 -22.61
CA VAL A 258 11.87 -25.27 -22.12
C VAL A 258 12.83 -26.40 -22.49
N GLY A 259 13.36 -26.42 -23.71
CA GLY A 259 14.40 -27.37 -24.12
C GLY A 259 15.68 -27.24 -23.29
N LEU A 260 16.10 -26.00 -23.04
CA LEU A 260 17.23 -25.68 -22.16
C LEU A 260 16.99 -26.16 -20.72
N LEU A 261 15.78 -25.96 -20.18
CA LEU A 261 15.41 -26.41 -18.84
C LEU A 261 15.42 -27.94 -18.75
N GLY A 262 14.91 -28.63 -19.77
CA GLY A 262 14.96 -30.09 -19.85
C GLY A 262 16.39 -30.61 -19.83
N THR A 263 17.28 -29.95 -20.58
CA THR A 263 18.72 -30.30 -20.63
C THR A 263 19.39 -30.05 -19.29
N ALA A 264 19.18 -28.86 -18.68
CA ALA A 264 19.71 -28.53 -17.36
C ALA A 264 19.22 -29.52 -16.27
N ALA A 265 17.94 -29.90 -16.29
CA ALA A 265 17.38 -30.86 -15.34
C ALA A 265 17.87 -32.30 -15.56
N SER A 266 18.35 -32.62 -16.76
CA SER A 266 18.91 -33.94 -17.09
C SER A 266 20.34 -34.14 -16.57
N LEU A 267 21.05 -33.04 -16.29
CA LEU A 267 22.43 -33.04 -15.82
C LEU A 267 22.55 -33.82 -14.50
N PRO A 268 23.60 -34.65 -14.34
CA PRO A 268 23.82 -35.40 -13.10
C PRO A 268 24.06 -34.45 -11.91
N GLU A 269 24.74 -33.33 -12.13
CA GLU A 269 25.04 -32.32 -11.11
C GLU A 269 23.75 -31.72 -10.53
N TYR A 270 22.77 -31.43 -11.39
CA TYR A 270 21.46 -30.93 -10.95
C TYR A 270 20.73 -31.95 -10.05
N LYS A 271 20.75 -33.23 -10.41
CA LYS A 271 20.11 -34.29 -9.60
C LYS A 271 20.78 -34.45 -8.24
N GLU A 272 22.11 -34.32 -8.20
CA GLU A 272 22.87 -34.35 -6.96
C GLU A 272 22.59 -33.14 -6.08
N GLU A 273 22.62 -31.92 -6.64
CA GLU A 273 22.26 -30.69 -5.92
C GLU A 273 20.84 -30.74 -5.36
N LEU A 274 19.87 -31.24 -6.14
CA LEU A 274 18.49 -31.41 -5.69
C LEU A 274 18.39 -32.41 -4.51
N ARG A 275 19.18 -33.48 -4.52
CA ARG A 275 19.24 -34.45 -3.42
C ARG A 275 19.83 -33.80 -2.16
N LEU A 276 20.92 -33.05 -2.30
CA LEU A 276 21.57 -32.34 -1.20
C LEU A 276 20.66 -31.27 -0.59
N GLN A 277 19.97 -30.48 -1.42
CA GLN A 277 19.03 -29.48 -0.97
C GLN A 277 17.89 -30.10 -0.15
N LYS A 278 17.31 -31.22 -0.62
CA LYS A 278 16.27 -31.95 0.14
C LYS A 278 16.80 -32.49 1.47
N GLN A 279 18.05 -32.95 1.51
CA GLN A 279 18.68 -33.38 2.77
C GLN A 279 18.85 -32.22 3.74
N HIS A 280 19.32 -31.07 3.28
CA HIS A 280 19.45 -29.87 4.11
C HIS A 280 18.08 -29.36 4.59
N GLN A 281 17.04 -29.41 3.77
CA GLN A 281 15.67 -29.05 4.18
C GLN A 281 15.16 -29.96 5.30
N LEU A 282 15.32 -31.28 5.15
CA LEU A 282 14.91 -32.24 6.18
C LEU A 282 15.70 -32.06 7.48
N GLU A 283 16.98 -31.70 7.39
CA GLU A 283 17.81 -31.41 8.56
C GLU A 283 17.34 -30.13 9.27
N GLN A 284 17.03 -29.08 8.52
CA GLN A 284 16.46 -27.83 9.05
C GLN A 284 15.11 -28.09 9.74
N GLU A 285 14.21 -28.83 9.10
CA GLU A 285 12.91 -29.20 9.69
C GLU A 285 13.08 -30.00 11.00
N ARG A 286 14.07 -30.89 11.07
CA ARG A 286 14.39 -31.62 12.31
C ARG A 286 14.90 -30.70 13.41
N VAL A 287 15.78 -29.75 13.06
CA VAL A 287 16.29 -28.75 14.02
C VAL A 287 15.16 -27.86 14.54
N ASP A 288 14.27 -27.41 13.65
CA ASP A 288 13.13 -26.57 14.04
C ASP A 288 12.11 -27.34 14.88
N ALA A 289 11.83 -28.60 14.56
CA ALA A 289 11.01 -29.46 15.39
C ALA A 289 11.62 -29.69 16.79
N MET A 290 12.95 -29.85 16.87
CA MET A 290 13.66 -29.93 18.16
C MET A 290 13.56 -28.62 18.95
N ARG A 291 13.69 -27.46 18.29
CA ARG A 291 13.50 -26.14 18.92
C ARG A 291 12.10 -25.96 19.46
N GLN A 292 11.07 -26.28 18.67
CA GLN A 292 9.68 -26.21 19.10
C GLN A 292 9.40 -27.14 20.29
N LYS A 293 9.98 -28.34 20.30
CA LYS A 293 9.85 -29.27 21.44
C LYS A 293 10.52 -28.71 22.70
N ALA A 294 11.73 -28.14 22.57
CA ALA A 294 12.44 -27.52 23.68
C ALA A 294 11.67 -26.30 24.23
N GLU A 295 11.09 -25.47 23.36
CA GLU A 295 10.24 -24.34 23.77
C GLU A 295 8.97 -24.82 24.48
N ALA A 296 8.32 -25.87 23.99
CA ALA A 296 7.16 -26.46 24.64
C ALA A 296 7.50 -27.04 26.02
N GLU A 297 8.66 -27.68 26.18
CA GLU A 297 9.14 -28.16 27.47
C GLU A 297 9.47 -27.01 28.43
N ARG A 298 10.07 -25.91 27.95
CA ARG A 298 10.30 -24.70 28.76
C ARG A 298 9.00 -24.06 29.21
N MET A 299 8.02 -23.89 28.32
CA MET A 299 6.71 -23.36 28.67
C MET A 299 5.99 -24.23 29.71
N LYS A 300 6.08 -25.56 29.59
CA LYS A 300 5.55 -26.48 30.62
C LYS A 300 6.27 -26.29 31.96
N ALA A 301 7.59 -26.19 31.96
CA ALA A 301 8.37 -25.98 33.19
C ALA A 301 8.02 -24.63 33.86
N GLU A 302 7.84 -23.57 33.07
CA GLU A 302 7.41 -22.26 33.56
C GLU A 302 5.99 -22.30 34.14
N ALA A 303 5.05 -22.99 33.49
CA ALA A 303 3.70 -23.18 34.01
C ALA A 303 3.70 -23.94 35.35
N PHE A 304 4.51 -25.01 35.46
CA PHE A 304 4.68 -25.73 36.72
C PHE A 304 5.31 -24.86 37.81
N ALA A 305 6.30 -24.02 37.47
CA ALA A 305 6.92 -23.10 38.41
C ALA A 305 5.93 -22.03 38.90
N GLN A 306 5.09 -21.49 38.01
CA GLN A 306 4.03 -20.54 38.37
C GLN A 306 2.97 -21.18 39.27
N GLN A 307 2.56 -22.42 38.99
CA GLN A 307 1.65 -23.15 39.85
C GLN A 307 2.23 -23.36 41.25
N ALA A 308 3.50 -23.79 41.33
CA ALA A 308 4.19 -23.96 42.61
C ALA A 308 4.34 -22.63 43.38
N ALA A 309 4.57 -21.52 42.69
CA ALA A 309 4.61 -20.19 43.30
C ALA A 309 3.24 -19.78 43.87
N ALA A 310 2.17 -19.98 43.10
CA ALA A 310 0.80 -19.69 43.54
C ALA A 310 0.38 -20.55 44.75
N GLU A 311 0.80 -21.82 44.80
CA GLU A 311 0.55 -22.69 45.95
C GLU A 311 1.32 -22.24 47.19
N ARG A 312 2.57 -21.79 47.05
CA ARG A 312 3.34 -21.19 48.15
C ARG A 312 2.69 -19.92 48.68
N GLU A 313 2.20 -19.05 47.80
CA GLU A 313 1.49 -17.84 48.21
C GLU A 313 0.21 -18.16 48.97
N LYS A 314 -0.58 -19.15 48.51
CA LYS A 314 -1.77 -19.64 49.23
C LYS A 314 -1.41 -20.19 50.61
N ALA A 315 -0.34 -20.98 50.72
CA ALA A 315 0.13 -21.51 52.00
C ALA A 315 0.57 -20.39 52.95
N ASN A 316 1.31 -19.39 52.45
CA ASN A 316 1.71 -18.23 53.23
C ASN A 316 0.50 -17.40 53.67
N ALA A 317 -0.48 -17.18 52.80
CA ALA A 317 -1.72 -16.47 53.13
C ALA A 317 -2.52 -17.21 54.22
N MET A 318 -2.64 -18.53 54.13
CA MET A 318 -3.26 -19.36 55.18
C MET A 318 -2.50 -19.26 56.51
N HIS A 319 -1.17 -19.29 56.47
CA HIS A 319 -0.34 -19.12 57.66
C HIS A 319 -0.51 -17.73 58.30
N HIS A 320 -0.58 -16.67 57.49
CA HIS A 320 -0.87 -15.31 57.96
C HIS A 320 -2.27 -15.18 58.56
N GLN A 321 -3.29 -15.81 57.96
CA GLN A 321 -4.64 -15.86 58.54
C GLN A 321 -4.64 -16.59 59.89
N ALA A 322 -3.96 -17.73 60.00
CA ALA A 322 -3.84 -18.45 61.25
C ALA A 322 -3.16 -17.60 62.34
N TRP A 323 -2.06 -16.91 62.01
CA TRP A 323 -1.42 -15.96 62.90
C TRP A 323 -2.34 -14.81 63.33
N ALA A 324 -3.09 -14.22 62.41
CA ALA A 324 -4.04 -13.14 62.71
C ALA A 324 -5.17 -13.61 63.64
N THR A 325 -5.62 -14.86 63.53
CA THR A 325 -6.62 -15.42 64.45
C THR A 325 -6.07 -15.69 65.85
N MET A 326 -4.79 -16.07 65.97
CA MET A 326 -4.12 -16.25 67.27
C MET A 326 -3.73 -14.93 67.94
N ALA A 327 -3.50 -13.86 67.17
CA ALA A 327 -3.12 -12.55 67.66
C ALA A 327 -4.29 -11.67 68.13
N LYS A 328 -5.52 -12.21 68.25
CA LYS A 328 -6.66 -11.45 68.82
C LYS A 328 -6.35 -11.09 70.29
N PRO A 329 -6.18 -9.80 70.63
CA PRO A 329 -5.99 -9.41 72.03
C PRO A 329 -7.29 -9.63 72.81
N ALA A 330 -7.15 -10.11 74.05
CA ALA A 330 -8.22 -10.13 75.03
C ALA A 330 -8.81 -8.71 75.18
N ALA A 331 -10.13 -8.61 75.08
CA ALA A 331 -10.84 -7.34 75.19
C ALA A 331 -10.53 -6.65 76.54
N PRO A 332 -10.13 -5.36 76.55
CA PRO A 332 -10.02 -4.61 77.78
C PRO A 332 -11.41 -4.31 78.39
N PRO A 333 -11.49 -4.18 79.73
CA PRO A 333 -12.75 -4.23 80.47
C PRO A 333 -13.65 -3.01 80.25
N THR A 334 -14.93 -3.32 80.19
CA THR A 334 -16.11 -2.46 80.03
C THR A 334 -16.13 -1.27 80.99
N GLN A 335 -16.05 -0.04 80.47
CA GLN A 335 -16.50 1.15 81.20
C GLN A 335 -17.98 1.41 80.90
N VAL A 336 -18.80 1.23 81.93
CA VAL A 336 -20.23 1.54 81.94
C VAL A 336 -20.39 3.06 82.04
N THR A 337 -20.96 3.69 81.01
CA THR A 337 -21.58 5.01 81.14
C THR A 337 -23.03 4.90 80.66
N VAL A 338 -23.93 4.91 81.64
CA VAL A 338 -25.37 5.06 81.44
C VAL A 338 -25.63 6.54 81.18
N ASN A 339 -26.18 6.89 80.04
CA ASN A 339 -27.04 8.06 79.97
C ASN A 339 -28.21 7.82 79.02
N LEU A 340 -29.38 7.73 79.63
CA LEU A 340 -30.71 7.62 79.04
C LEU A 340 -31.19 9.04 78.73
N ASN A 341 -31.48 9.31 77.47
CA ASN A 341 -32.45 10.29 76.94
C ASN A 341 -32.15 10.44 75.44
N SER A 342 -33.08 10.50 74.51
CA SER A 342 -34.51 10.30 74.48
C SER A 342 -34.86 10.34 72.99
N ARG A 343 -35.70 9.41 72.54
CA ARG A 343 -36.81 9.69 71.62
C ARG A 343 -36.53 9.91 70.13
N ASP A 344 -37.11 8.97 69.38
CA ASP A 344 -37.69 9.03 68.04
C ASP A 344 -36.78 9.27 66.83
N GLY A 345 -36.72 8.24 65.97
CA GLY A 345 -36.91 8.52 64.54
C GLY A 345 -36.30 7.56 63.51
N VAL A 346 -37.09 6.54 63.14
CA VAL A 346 -37.38 6.17 61.72
C VAL A 346 -36.34 5.35 60.90
N ARG A 347 -36.78 4.11 60.60
CA ARG A 347 -36.66 3.28 59.38
C ARG A 347 -35.36 2.54 59.06
N ASP A 348 -35.33 1.27 59.49
CA ASP A 348 -35.48 0.05 58.66
C ASP A 348 -35.35 0.24 57.13
N ALA A 349 -34.38 -0.43 56.51
CA ALA A 349 -34.50 -1.78 55.94
C ALA A 349 -35.28 -1.73 54.62
N ASP A 350 -34.97 -2.42 53.53
CA ASP A 350 -34.13 -3.58 53.25
C ASP A 350 -33.95 -3.53 51.70
N ARG A 351 -32.81 -3.90 51.13
CA ARG A 351 -32.45 -5.29 50.78
C ARG A 351 -33.41 -5.86 49.72
N HIS A 352 -32.92 -6.06 48.50
CA HIS A 352 -32.64 -7.39 47.93
C HIS A 352 -32.49 -7.36 46.41
N GLU A 353 -31.48 -8.11 45.96
CA GLU A 353 -31.45 -9.03 44.80
C GLU A 353 -31.67 -8.44 43.39
N TYR A 354 -30.81 -8.67 42.41
CA TYR A 354 -30.07 -9.89 42.02
C TYR A 354 -28.67 -9.60 41.48
#